data_AF-A0A951RIB0-F1
#
_entry.id   AF-A0A951RIB0-F1
#
_cell.length_a   1.000
_cell.length_b   1.000
_cell.length_c   1.000
_cell.angle_alpha   90.00
_cell.angle_beta   90.00
_cell.angle_gamma   90.00
#
_symmetry.space_group_name_H-M   'P 1'
#
loop_
_entity.id
_entity.type
_entity.pdbx_description
1 polymer ?
#
loop_
_entity_poly.entity_id
_entity_poly.type
_entity_poly.pdbx_seq_one_letter_code
_entity_poly.pdbx_strand_id
1 'polypeptide(L)'
;WHITPVKYISFSEFERMRTNENASFMIFADIKQNNLEEVYEFINFVMGDKKRDFESMPDLGSVPIAYVDADQELYYYKMGALVKFMQTYALEQSNTPRIRLTRFFNVIDQKLKTIELWLLEDELSPQINSEEKIRRHYPYRVRIATREEIAEAIAQDRDDVAFLHKIGPEDTMPHPGKKCWKFIIAASDGRVLYASHHDIDNRNPDALLASDLEDMAR
;
A
#
# COMPACT_ATOMS: atom_id res chain seq x y z
N TRP A 1 -19.57 6.39 -10.52
CA TRP A 1 -19.70 5.80 -9.17
C TRP A 1 -20.30 6.81 -8.22
N HIS A 2 -21.17 6.37 -7.30
CA HIS A 2 -21.67 7.20 -6.19
C HIS A 2 -21.13 6.62 -4.88
N ILE A 3 -20.31 7.38 -4.17
CA ILE A 3 -19.75 6.96 -2.89
C ILE A 3 -20.87 7.03 -1.85
N THR A 4 -21.20 5.89 -1.24
CA THR A 4 -22.22 5.80 -0.19
C THR A 4 -21.59 5.97 1.20
N PRO A 5 -22.37 6.38 2.22
CA PRO A 5 -21.92 6.32 3.61
C PRO A 5 -21.42 4.91 3.99
N VAL A 6 -20.41 4.87 4.86
CA VAL A 6 -19.87 3.60 5.38
C VAL A 6 -20.90 2.91 6.26
N LYS A 7 -21.06 1.60 6.06
CA LYS A 7 -21.88 0.72 6.91
C LYS A 7 -21.05 -0.49 7.31
N TYR A 8 -20.92 -0.73 8.62
CA TYR A 8 -20.36 -1.96 9.15
C TYR A 8 -21.45 -3.05 9.15
N ILE A 9 -21.10 -4.23 8.66
CA ILE A 9 -21.99 -5.38 8.57
C ILE A 9 -21.30 -6.59 9.17
N SER A 10 -22.10 -7.51 9.71
CA SER A 10 -21.62 -8.83 10.14
C SER A 10 -21.26 -9.71 8.94
N PHE A 11 -20.46 -10.74 9.16
CA PHE A 11 -20.13 -11.71 8.11
C PHE A 11 -21.37 -12.44 7.55
N SER A 12 -22.38 -12.71 8.39
CA SER A 12 -23.63 -13.33 7.94
C SER A 12 -24.46 -12.38 7.05
N GLU A 13 -24.43 -11.08 7.32
CA GLU A 13 -25.01 -10.07 6.42
C GLU A 13 -24.24 -9.99 5.10
N PHE A 14 -22.91 -10.03 5.15
CA PHE A 14 -22.07 -10.11 3.95
C PHE A 14 -22.45 -11.32 3.10
N GLU A 15 -22.52 -12.52 3.67
CA GLU A 15 -22.86 -13.74 2.93
C GLU A 15 -24.22 -13.65 2.21
N ARG A 16 -25.18 -12.95 2.83
CA ARG A 16 -26.49 -12.68 2.22
C ARG A 16 -26.43 -11.61 1.12
N MET A 17 -25.59 -10.59 1.30
CA MET A 17 -25.51 -9.42 0.42
C MET A 17 -24.53 -9.59 -0.75
N ARG A 18 -23.54 -10.48 -0.64
CA ARG A 18 -22.44 -10.63 -1.62
C ARG A 18 -22.90 -10.98 -3.04
N THR A 19 -24.14 -11.44 -3.22
CA THR A 19 -24.74 -11.68 -4.53
C THR A 19 -25.47 -10.49 -5.15
N ASN A 20 -25.51 -9.35 -4.45
CA ASN A 20 -26.07 -8.12 -4.98
C ASN A 20 -25.01 -7.34 -5.78
N GLU A 21 -25.12 -7.37 -7.10
CA GLU A 21 -24.20 -6.67 -8.02
C GLU A 21 -24.22 -5.14 -7.89
N ASN A 22 -25.19 -4.57 -7.18
CA ASN A 22 -25.25 -3.13 -6.88
C ASN A 22 -24.65 -2.78 -5.51
N ALA A 23 -24.14 -3.76 -4.76
CA ALA A 23 -23.43 -3.54 -3.50
C ALA A 23 -21.93 -3.68 -3.71
N SER A 24 -21.17 -2.83 -3.02
CA SER A 24 -19.71 -2.92 -2.91
C SER A 24 -19.32 -3.23 -1.46
N PHE A 25 -18.22 -3.96 -1.28
CA PHE A 25 -17.75 -4.41 0.02
C PHE A 25 -16.26 -4.10 0.17
N MET A 26 -15.86 -3.74 1.38
CA MET A 26 -14.47 -3.60 1.78
C MET A 26 -14.17 -4.70 2.79
N ILE A 27 -13.20 -5.57 2.49
CA ILE A 27 -12.98 -6.83 3.23
C ILE A 27 -11.49 -7.09 3.39
N PHE A 28 -11.09 -7.43 4.62
CA PHE A 28 -9.76 -7.97 4.90
C PHE A 28 -9.73 -9.46 4.59
N ALA A 29 -8.72 -9.90 3.86
CA ALA A 29 -8.55 -11.31 3.51
C ALA A 29 -7.08 -11.69 3.43
N ASP A 30 -6.76 -12.88 3.91
CA ASP A 30 -5.46 -13.51 3.75
C ASP A 30 -5.37 -14.10 2.33
N ILE A 31 -4.41 -13.61 1.55
CA ILE A 31 -4.23 -14.02 0.15
C ILE A 31 -2.83 -14.60 -0.03
N LYS A 32 -2.79 -15.88 -0.42
CA LYS A 32 -1.60 -16.50 -1.00
C LYS A 32 -1.65 -16.35 -2.52
N GLN A 33 -0.76 -15.54 -3.09
CA GLN A 33 -0.67 -15.44 -4.54
C GLN A 33 0.10 -16.64 -5.11
N ASN A 34 -0.33 -17.19 -6.25
CA ASN A 34 0.30 -18.38 -6.85
C ASN A 34 1.81 -18.27 -7.09
N ASN A 35 2.35 -17.06 -7.22
CA ASN A 35 3.78 -16.80 -7.48
C ASN A 35 4.55 -16.34 -6.23
N LEU A 36 3.90 -16.34 -5.06
CA LEU A 36 4.49 -15.95 -3.78
C LEU A 36 4.34 -17.12 -2.80
N GLU A 37 5.39 -17.38 -2.03
CA GLU A 37 5.32 -18.43 -1.02
C GLU A 37 4.52 -17.99 0.19
N GLU A 38 4.56 -16.69 0.47
CA GLU A 38 4.00 -16.10 1.68
C GLU A 38 2.55 -15.65 1.50
N VAL A 39 1.87 -15.57 2.64
CA VAL A 39 0.50 -15.11 2.75
C VAL A 39 0.53 -13.69 3.27
N TYR A 40 -0.20 -12.81 2.60
CA TYR A 40 -0.32 -11.41 2.98
C TYR A 40 -1.77 -11.11 3.29
N GLU A 41 -1.98 -10.23 4.25
CA GLU A 41 -3.28 -9.63 4.45
C GLU A 41 -3.50 -8.54 3.41
N PHE A 42 -4.67 -8.56 2.79
CA PHE A 42 -5.12 -7.52 1.86
C PHE A 42 -6.38 -6.87 2.38
N ILE A 43 -6.50 -5.57 2.13
CA ILE A 43 -7.79 -4.92 2.08
C ILE A 43 -8.28 -4.91 0.63
N ASN A 44 -9.48 -5.42 0.43
CA ASN A 44 -10.07 -5.62 -0.89
C ASN A 44 -11.35 -4.81 -1.00
N PHE A 45 -11.47 -4.01 -2.05
CA PHE A 45 -12.71 -3.32 -2.42
C PHE A 45 -13.31 -4.01 -3.64
N VAL A 46 -14.46 -4.66 -3.45
CA VAL A 46 -15.04 -5.58 -4.43
C VAL A 46 -16.53 -5.31 -4.64
N MET A 47 -17.04 -5.60 -5.83
CA MET A 47 -18.47 -5.64 -6.11
C MET A 47 -19.07 -7.00 -5.77
N GLY A 48 -20.35 -7.01 -5.40
CA GLY A 48 -21.12 -8.25 -5.36
C GLY A 48 -21.16 -8.96 -6.71
N ASP A 49 -21.26 -10.28 -6.67
CA ASP A 49 -21.37 -11.15 -7.86
C ASP A 49 -22.44 -12.22 -7.61
N LYS A 50 -23.31 -12.45 -8.59
CA LYS A 50 -24.33 -13.51 -8.52
C LYS A 50 -23.72 -14.87 -8.23
N LYS A 51 -22.48 -15.11 -8.67
CA LYS A 51 -21.72 -16.28 -8.30
C LYS A 51 -21.36 -16.14 -6.82
N ARG A 52 -21.81 -17.08 -5.99
CA ARG A 52 -21.44 -17.18 -4.57
C ARG A 52 -19.99 -17.65 -4.39
N ASP A 53 -19.08 -17.13 -5.21
CA ASP A 53 -17.65 -17.35 -5.16
C ASP A 53 -16.97 -15.99 -4.88
N PHE A 54 -15.97 -15.97 -3.99
CA PHE A 54 -15.27 -14.73 -3.65
C PHE A 54 -14.32 -14.33 -4.78
N GLU A 55 -13.65 -15.31 -5.40
CA GLU A 55 -12.69 -15.07 -6.48
C GLU A 55 -13.35 -14.52 -7.76
N SER A 56 -14.65 -14.70 -7.89
CA SER A 56 -15.44 -14.21 -9.00
C SER A 56 -15.89 -12.75 -8.83
N MET A 57 -15.92 -12.23 -7.60
CA MET A 57 -16.31 -10.85 -7.30
C MET A 57 -15.44 -9.85 -8.09
N PRO A 58 -16.03 -8.84 -8.77
CA PRO A 58 -15.25 -7.83 -9.46
C PRO A 58 -14.42 -7.00 -8.49
N ASP A 59 -13.09 -7.06 -8.64
CA ASP A 59 -12.15 -6.26 -7.86
C ASP A 59 -12.08 -4.82 -8.37
N LEU A 60 -12.39 -3.88 -7.48
CA LEU A 60 -12.31 -2.43 -7.67
C LEU A 60 -11.02 -1.84 -7.10
N GLY A 61 -10.22 -2.62 -6.37
CA GLY A 61 -8.99 -2.18 -5.76
C GLY A 61 -8.61 -3.08 -4.59
N SER A 62 -7.45 -3.73 -4.70
CA SER A 62 -6.93 -4.59 -3.64
C SER A 62 -5.51 -4.15 -3.30
N VAL A 63 -5.24 -3.96 -2.02
CA VAL A 63 -3.96 -3.43 -1.53
C VAL A 63 -3.41 -4.36 -0.44
N PRO A 64 -2.16 -4.85 -0.57
CA PRO A 64 -1.51 -5.59 0.50
C PRO A 64 -1.22 -4.65 1.68
N ILE A 65 -1.44 -5.14 2.88
CA ILE A 65 -1.24 -4.38 4.11
C ILE A 65 -0.01 -4.88 4.85
N ALA A 66 0.02 -6.18 5.12
CA ALA A 66 1.01 -6.80 5.99
C ALA A 66 1.28 -8.25 5.56
N TYR A 67 2.40 -8.80 6.02
CA TYR A 67 2.50 -10.25 6.18
C TYR A 67 1.49 -10.71 7.24
N VAL A 68 0.85 -11.87 7.05
CA VAL A 68 -0.14 -12.38 8.04
C VAL A 68 0.48 -12.60 9.43
N ASP A 69 1.77 -12.95 9.48
CA ASP A 69 2.50 -13.17 10.74
C ASP A 69 3.09 -11.88 11.36
N ALA A 70 2.95 -10.72 10.70
CA ALA A 70 3.44 -9.43 11.19
C ALA A 70 2.37 -8.71 12.03
N ASP A 71 2.79 -7.78 12.88
CA ASP A 71 1.86 -6.93 13.64
C ASP A 71 1.15 -5.95 12.70
N GLN A 72 -0.14 -6.21 12.47
CA GLN A 72 -0.99 -5.43 11.56
C GLN A 72 -1.26 -4.01 12.09
N GLU A 73 -1.20 -3.80 13.41
CA GLU A 73 -1.50 -2.49 14.00
C GLU A 73 -0.49 -1.42 13.57
N LEU A 74 0.71 -1.84 13.17
CA LEU A 74 1.75 -0.99 12.61
C LEU A 74 1.31 -0.25 11.34
N TYR A 75 0.26 -0.71 10.65
CA TYR A 75 -0.21 -0.16 9.39
C TYR A 75 -1.49 0.66 9.49
N TYR A 76 -2.19 0.62 10.63
CA TYR A 76 -3.54 1.20 10.74
C TYR A 76 -3.58 2.71 10.51
N TYR A 77 -2.53 3.43 10.87
CA TYR A 77 -2.43 4.87 10.64
C TYR A 77 -2.43 5.25 9.14
N LYS A 78 -2.11 4.31 8.24
CA LYS A 78 -2.12 4.47 6.78
C LYS A 78 -3.48 4.18 6.15
N MET A 79 -4.46 3.67 6.92
CA MET A 79 -5.72 3.16 6.35
C MET A 79 -6.52 4.20 5.56
N GLY A 80 -6.51 5.45 6.01
CA GLY A 80 -7.18 6.53 5.27
C GLY A 80 -6.66 6.65 3.83
N ALA A 81 -5.36 6.51 3.61
CA ALA A 81 -4.76 6.56 2.28
C ALA A 81 -5.10 5.33 1.43
N LEU A 82 -5.20 4.14 2.03
CA LEU A 82 -5.58 2.93 1.29
C LEU A 82 -7.04 2.99 0.82
N VAL A 83 -7.93 3.52 1.64
CA VAL A 83 -9.33 3.77 1.25
C VAL A 83 -9.41 4.81 0.15
N LYS A 84 -8.65 5.91 0.26
CA LYS A 84 -8.56 6.93 -0.80
C LYS A 84 -8.04 6.37 -2.10
N PHE A 85 -6.99 5.55 -2.05
CA PHE A 85 -6.47 4.85 -3.22
C PHE A 85 -7.58 4.09 -3.95
N MET A 86 -8.39 3.32 -3.23
CA MET A 86 -9.51 2.56 -3.79
C MET A 86 -10.60 3.49 -4.37
N GLN A 87 -10.91 4.58 -3.68
CA GLN A 87 -11.89 5.58 -4.17
C GLN A 87 -11.41 6.26 -5.45
N THR A 88 -10.18 6.77 -5.45
CA THR A 88 -9.53 7.39 -6.61
C THR A 88 -9.51 6.42 -7.78
N TYR A 89 -9.07 5.18 -7.55
CA TYR A 89 -9.02 4.16 -8.59
C TYR A 89 -10.41 3.87 -9.16
N ALA A 90 -11.42 3.64 -8.32
CA ALA A 90 -12.78 3.36 -8.78
C ALA A 90 -13.39 4.52 -9.58
N LEU A 91 -13.08 5.78 -9.22
CA LEU A 91 -13.54 6.96 -9.93
C LEU A 91 -12.84 7.16 -11.28
N GLU A 92 -11.54 6.91 -11.35
CA GLU A 92 -10.74 7.07 -12.58
C GLU A 92 -10.97 5.92 -13.59
N GLN A 93 -11.38 4.74 -13.13
CA GLN A 93 -11.43 3.50 -13.92
C GLN A 93 -12.81 3.16 -14.46
N SER A 94 -13.58 4.16 -14.90
CA SER A 94 -14.94 3.95 -15.43
C SER A 94 -15.04 3.04 -16.67
N ASN A 95 -14.00 2.28 -17.10
CA ASN A 95 -14.08 1.24 -18.14
C ASN A 95 -12.91 0.19 -18.20
N THR A 96 -12.13 -0.14 -17.15
CA THR A 96 -10.98 -1.09 -17.29
C THR A 96 -10.88 -2.19 -16.21
N PRO A 97 -10.33 -3.38 -16.53
CA PRO A 97 -10.48 -4.62 -15.75
C PRO A 97 -9.44 -4.79 -14.63
N ARG A 98 -9.88 -5.47 -13.55
CA ARG A 98 -9.16 -6.03 -12.37
C ARG A 98 -7.71 -5.55 -12.22
N ILE A 99 -7.41 -4.78 -11.18
CA ILE A 99 -6.03 -4.51 -10.80
C ILE A 99 -5.36 -5.83 -10.46
N ARG A 100 -4.23 -6.12 -11.09
CA ARG A 100 -3.31 -7.14 -10.59
C ARG A 100 -2.19 -6.41 -9.90
N LEU A 101 -1.73 -6.93 -8.75
CA LEU A 101 -0.53 -6.44 -8.06
C LEU A 101 0.66 -6.23 -9.01
N THR A 102 0.76 -7.09 -10.03
CA THR A 102 1.78 -7.00 -11.07
C THR A 102 1.78 -5.71 -11.88
N ARG A 103 0.68 -4.92 -11.86
CA ARG A 103 0.61 -3.60 -12.52
C ARG A 103 1.26 -2.48 -11.70
N PHE A 104 1.51 -2.67 -10.40
CA PHE A 104 2.22 -1.68 -9.61
C PHE A 104 3.73 -1.81 -9.74
N PHE A 105 4.26 -2.98 -10.08
CA PHE A 105 5.71 -3.15 -10.15
C PHE A 105 6.30 -2.28 -11.28
N ASN A 106 7.27 -1.43 -10.91
CA ASN A 106 7.94 -0.43 -11.73
C ASN A 106 7.17 0.88 -11.98
N VAL A 107 6.24 1.25 -11.10
CA VAL A 107 5.73 2.63 -11.08
C VAL A 107 6.84 3.57 -10.59
N ILE A 108 7.12 4.62 -11.35
CA ILE A 108 7.96 5.76 -10.96
C ILE A 108 7.33 7.03 -11.54
N ASP A 109 6.70 7.83 -10.69
CA ASP A 109 6.01 9.06 -11.06
C ASP A 109 6.89 10.28 -10.82
N GLN A 110 7.02 11.16 -11.82
CA GLN A 110 7.84 12.36 -11.74
C GLN A 110 7.33 13.37 -10.69
N LYS A 111 6.08 13.24 -10.22
CA LYS A 111 5.52 14.02 -9.10
C LYS A 111 6.38 13.89 -7.84
N LEU A 112 7.10 12.77 -7.65
CA LEU A 112 8.04 12.56 -6.54
C LEU A 112 9.07 13.70 -6.42
N LYS A 113 9.54 14.24 -7.55
CA LYS A 113 10.52 15.32 -7.62
C LYS A 113 9.99 16.66 -7.09
N THR A 114 8.66 16.79 -7.03
CA THR A 114 7.95 18.03 -6.65
C THR A 114 7.24 17.92 -5.32
N ILE A 115 7.02 16.72 -4.78
CA ILE A 115 6.35 16.48 -3.50
C ILE A 115 7.39 16.26 -2.39
N GLU A 116 7.00 16.45 -1.12
CA GLU A 116 7.86 16.10 0.00
C GLU A 116 7.67 14.62 0.37
N LEU A 117 8.76 13.85 0.38
CA LEU A 117 8.78 12.45 0.76
C LEU A 117 8.93 12.31 2.28
N TRP A 118 7.97 11.69 2.95
CA TRP A 118 7.98 11.43 4.38
C TRP A 118 8.30 9.96 4.66
N LEU A 119 9.29 9.73 5.50
CA LEU A 119 9.80 8.39 5.83
C LEU A 119 9.85 8.20 7.33
N LEU A 120 9.54 7.00 7.83
CA LEU A 120 9.77 6.66 9.22
C LEU A 120 11.21 6.20 9.43
N GLU A 121 11.84 6.58 10.54
CA GLU A 121 13.23 6.21 10.85
C GLU A 121 13.43 4.69 10.93
N ASP A 122 12.45 3.96 11.47
CA ASP A 122 12.48 2.51 11.67
C ASP A 122 12.25 1.70 10.39
N GLU A 123 11.86 2.34 9.28
CA GLU A 123 11.68 1.71 7.97
C GLU A 123 12.90 1.89 7.04
N LEU A 124 14.00 2.49 7.53
CA LEU A 124 15.18 2.86 6.72
C LEU A 124 16.37 1.93 6.92
N SER A 125 17.04 1.57 5.83
CA SER A 125 18.31 0.85 5.93
C SER A 125 19.42 1.73 6.53
N PRO A 126 20.48 1.15 7.13
CA PRO A 126 21.57 1.92 7.76
C PRO A 126 22.29 2.91 6.82
N GLN A 127 22.22 2.68 5.51
CA GLN A 127 22.80 3.54 4.50
C GLN A 127 22.04 4.86 4.33
N ILE A 128 20.75 4.90 4.70
CA ILE A 128 19.85 6.04 4.46
C ILE A 128 19.06 6.43 5.70
N ASN A 129 19.48 6.03 6.90
CA ASN A 129 18.77 6.28 8.16
C ASN A 129 18.88 7.72 8.71
N SER A 130 19.16 8.70 7.86
CA SER A 130 19.11 10.12 8.22
C SER A 130 18.84 10.96 6.98
N GLU A 131 18.23 12.15 7.13
CA GLU A 131 17.98 13.05 6.00
C GLU A 131 19.26 13.40 5.23
N GLU A 132 20.39 13.58 5.93
CA GLU A 132 21.68 13.86 5.29
C GLU A 132 22.12 12.71 4.39
N LYS A 133 21.95 11.47 4.84
CA LYS A 133 22.29 10.28 4.04
C LYS A 133 21.33 10.11 2.87
N ILE A 134 20.03 10.32 3.09
CA ILE A 134 19.01 10.25 2.03
C ILE A 134 19.32 11.22 0.90
N ARG A 135 19.67 12.48 1.22
CA ARG A 135 19.95 13.53 0.22
C ARG A 135 21.11 13.21 -0.73
N ARG A 136 21.98 12.26 -0.38
CA ARG A 136 23.06 11.78 -1.27
C ARG A 136 22.54 10.94 -2.44
N HIS A 137 21.37 10.32 -2.27
CA HIS A 137 20.72 9.45 -3.26
C HIS A 137 19.45 10.06 -3.85
N TYR A 138 18.76 10.92 -3.07
CA TYR A 138 17.51 11.57 -3.45
C TYR A 138 17.60 13.09 -3.22
N PRO A 139 17.86 13.90 -4.26
CA PRO A 139 18.16 15.34 -4.10
C PRO A 139 16.91 16.21 -3.89
N TYR A 140 15.72 15.62 -3.82
CA TYR A 140 14.46 16.34 -3.65
C TYR A 140 14.04 16.45 -2.19
N ARG A 141 12.88 17.04 -1.92
CA ARG A 141 12.39 17.29 -0.57
C ARG A 141 12.10 15.96 0.14
N VAL A 142 12.71 15.79 1.30
CA VAL A 142 12.54 14.62 2.17
C VAL A 142 12.55 15.06 3.62
N ARG A 143 11.75 14.36 4.42
CA ARG A 143 11.62 14.55 5.87
C ARG A 143 11.51 13.20 6.56
N ILE A 144 12.22 13.03 7.67
CA ILE A 144 11.92 11.94 8.60
C ILE A 144 10.73 12.38 9.45
N ALA A 145 9.65 11.62 9.42
CA ALA A 145 8.36 11.95 10.02
C ALA A 145 7.95 10.92 11.08
N THR A 146 6.95 11.24 11.90
CA THR A 146 6.31 10.27 12.79
C THR A 146 5.03 9.67 12.16
N ARG A 147 4.56 8.56 12.74
CA ARG A 147 3.30 7.91 12.34
C ARG A 147 2.11 8.88 12.47
N GLU A 148 2.09 9.67 13.54
CA GLU A 148 1.04 10.65 13.84
C GLU A 148 1.05 11.78 12.80
N GLU A 149 2.23 12.26 12.40
CA GLU A 149 2.32 13.29 11.37
C GLU A 149 1.81 12.75 10.02
N ILE A 150 2.21 11.53 9.62
CA ILE A 150 1.72 10.91 8.39
C ILE A 150 0.19 10.74 8.45
N ALA A 151 -0.35 10.26 9.57
CA ALA A 151 -1.79 10.13 9.76
C ALA A 151 -2.51 11.47 9.61
N GLU A 152 -1.96 12.53 10.18
CA GLU A 152 -2.51 13.89 10.05
C GLU A 152 -2.45 14.38 8.59
N ALA A 153 -1.33 14.17 7.88
CA ALA A 153 -1.20 14.53 6.47
C ALA A 153 -2.23 13.80 5.59
N ILE A 154 -2.52 12.53 5.89
CA ILE A 154 -3.56 11.76 5.24
C ILE A 154 -4.95 12.35 5.56
N ALA A 155 -5.22 12.67 6.82
CA ALA A 155 -6.51 13.22 7.25
C ALA A 155 -6.79 14.62 6.67
N GLN A 156 -5.74 15.41 6.44
CA GLN A 156 -5.80 16.75 5.87
C GLN A 156 -5.73 16.79 4.33
N ASP A 157 -5.73 15.63 3.66
CA ASP A 157 -5.63 15.53 2.20
C ASP A 157 -4.41 16.25 1.61
N ARG A 158 -3.26 16.27 2.32
CA ARG A 158 -2.09 17.03 1.87
C ARG A 158 -1.61 16.59 0.48
N ASP A 159 -1.62 17.52 -0.48
CA ASP A 159 -1.22 17.29 -1.86
C ASP A 159 0.30 17.41 -2.08
N ASP A 160 0.98 17.95 -1.08
CA ASP A 160 2.42 18.20 -1.03
C ASP A 160 3.20 17.13 -0.25
N VAL A 161 2.53 16.06 0.22
CA VAL A 161 3.13 14.95 0.97
C VAL A 161 2.88 13.59 0.30
N ALA A 162 3.93 12.79 0.21
CA ALA A 162 3.84 11.35 -0.02
C ALA A 162 4.67 10.59 1.02
N PHE A 163 4.28 9.36 1.34
CA PHE A 163 4.92 8.57 2.39
C PHE A 163 5.16 7.12 1.96
N LEU A 164 6.06 6.44 2.66
CA LEU A 164 6.36 5.03 2.43
C LEU A 164 5.33 4.12 3.08
N HIS A 165 4.75 3.21 2.30
CA HIS A 165 4.10 1.98 2.75
C HIS A 165 5.03 0.80 2.45
N LYS A 166 5.87 0.45 3.42
CA LYS A 166 6.76 -0.70 3.39
C LYS A 166 6.01 -1.90 3.96
N ILE A 167 6.09 -3.06 3.30
CA ILE A 167 5.48 -4.31 3.77
C ILE A 167 6.59 -5.35 3.82
N GLY A 168 6.93 -5.74 5.04
CA GLY A 168 7.94 -6.72 5.32
C GLY A 168 7.51 -7.68 6.42
N PRO A 169 8.34 -8.69 6.73
CA PRO A 169 8.08 -9.59 7.83
C PRO A 169 8.29 -8.96 9.23
N GLU A 170 8.74 -7.72 9.36
CA GLU A 170 8.77 -6.94 10.61
C GLU A 170 9.47 -7.68 11.79
N ASP A 171 10.74 -8.02 11.63
CA ASP A 171 11.61 -8.66 12.65
C ASP A 171 11.17 -10.04 13.19
N THR A 172 10.22 -10.72 12.53
CA THR A 172 9.71 -12.03 12.96
C THR A 172 10.68 -13.21 12.69
N MET A 173 11.93 -13.21 13.17
CA MET A 173 13.04 -14.17 12.87
C MET A 173 13.84 -13.84 11.57
N PRO A 174 15.02 -14.47 11.31
CA PRO A 174 15.77 -14.21 10.08
C PRO A 174 14.98 -14.69 8.86
N HIS A 175 14.76 -13.79 7.89
CA HIS A 175 13.95 -14.06 6.69
C HIS A 175 14.71 -14.05 5.35
N PRO A 176 15.84 -14.78 5.18
CA PRO A 176 16.45 -14.90 3.87
C PRO A 176 15.44 -15.37 2.81
N GLY A 177 15.29 -14.59 1.74
CA GLY A 177 14.43 -14.92 0.61
C GLY A 177 12.97 -14.46 0.70
N LYS A 178 12.51 -13.91 1.84
CA LYS A 178 11.21 -13.23 1.90
C LYS A 178 11.27 -11.89 1.16
N LYS A 179 10.13 -11.35 0.75
CA LYS A 179 10.05 -10.08 0.03
C LYS A 179 9.82 -8.89 0.97
N CYS A 180 10.47 -7.78 0.65
CA CYS A 180 10.16 -6.47 1.21
C CYS A 180 9.58 -5.59 0.10
N TRP A 181 8.28 -5.30 0.20
CA TRP A 181 7.54 -4.48 -0.76
C TRP A 181 7.57 -3.02 -0.32
N LYS A 182 7.71 -2.09 -1.26
CA LYS A 182 7.79 -0.66 -0.97
C LYS A 182 6.89 0.09 -1.93
N PHE A 183 5.97 0.89 -1.39
CA PHE A 183 5.10 1.76 -2.15
C PHE A 183 5.26 3.19 -1.62
N ILE A 184 5.48 4.18 -2.49
CA ILE A 184 5.31 5.58 -2.10
C ILE A 184 3.90 6.00 -2.46
N ILE A 185 3.13 6.45 -1.46
CA ILE A 185 1.71 6.75 -1.56
C ILE A 185 1.49 8.23 -1.28
N ALA A 186 0.77 8.92 -2.17
CA ALA A 186 0.35 10.30 -1.95
C ALA A 186 -0.70 10.40 -0.83
N ALA A 187 -0.51 11.32 0.12
CA ALA A 187 -1.42 11.49 1.26
C ALA A 187 -2.81 12.03 0.85
N SER A 188 -2.86 12.83 -0.20
CA SER A 188 -4.07 13.44 -0.77
C SER A 188 -5.06 12.42 -1.31
N ASP A 189 -4.65 11.61 -2.29
CA ASP A 189 -5.54 10.76 -3.10
C ASP A 189 -5.20 9.26 -3.04
N GLY A 190 -4.18 8.88 -2.27
CA GLY A 190 -3.72 7.49 -2.15
C GLY A 190 -2.98 6.98 -3.38
N ARG A 191 -2.67 7.83 -4.37
CA ARG A 191 -2.00 7.39 -5.60
C ARG A 191 -0.62 6.83 -5.30
N VAL A 192 -0.32 5.67 -5.88
CA VAL A 192 1.01 5.07 -5.84
C VAL A 192 1.92 5.83 -6.80
N LEU A 193 2.94 6.50 -6.26
CA LEU A 193 3.92 7.28 -7.00
C LEU A 193 5.21 6.50 -7.26
N TYR A 194 5.49 5.47 -6.45
CA TYR A 194 6.59 4.55 -6.66
C TYR A 194 6.17 3.17 -6.17
N ALA A 195 6.62 2.12 -6.85
CA ALA A 195 6.60 0.80 -6.24
C ALA A 195 7.76 -0.09 -6.69
N SER A 196 8.37 -0.72 -5.70
CA SER A 196 9.45 -1.69 -5.88
C SER A 196 9.33 -2.81 -4.85
N HIS A 197 10.20 -3.80 -5.01
CA HIS A 197 10.42 -4.79 -3.98
C HIS A 197 11.84 -5.33 -4.08
N HIS A 198 12.26 -6.07 -3.06
CA HIS A 198 13.48 -6.86 -3.11
C HIS A 198 13.33 -8.12 -2.27
N ASP A 199 14.17 -9.10 -2.53
CA ASP A 199 14.32 -10.27 -1.65
C ASP A 199 15.26 -9.88 -0.51
N ILE A 200 14.86 -10.22 0.72
CA ILE A 200 15.60 -9.90 1.94
C ILE A 200 16.83 -10.81 2.03
N ASP A 201 17.98 -10.20 2.23
CA ASP A 201 19.26 -10.88 2.42
C ASP A 201 20.19 -10.07 3.35
N ASN A 202 21.43 -10.53 3.53
CA ASN A 202 22.41 -9.88 4.41
C ASN A 202 22.82 -8.45 3.97
N ARG A 203 22.59 -8.09 2.71
CA ARG A 203 22.91 -6.78 2.12
C ARG A 203 21.67 -5.92 1.95
N ASN A 204 20.51 -6.54 1.72
CA ASN A 204 19.23 -5.91 1.48
C ASN A 204 18.28 -6.28 2.62
N PRO A 205 18.31 -5.53 3.75
CA PRO A 205 17.48 -5.81 4.90
C PRO A 205 16.02 -5.44 4.63
N ASP A 206 15.13 -5.82 5.54
CA ASP A 206 13.71 -5.47 5.51
C ASP A 206 13.44 -3.95 5.72
N ALA A 207 13.80 -3.14 4.73
CA ALA A 207 13.79 -1.68 4.80
C ALA A 207 13.79 -1.02 3.42
N LEU A 208 13.58 0.31 3.39
CA LEU A 208 13.88 1.13 2.23
C LEU A 208 15.40 1.19 1.99
N LEU A 209 15.82 0.99 0.74
CA LEU A 209 17.22 0.93 0.35
C LEU A 209 17.68 2.20 -0.38
N ALA A 210 18.98 2.45 -0.39
CA ALA A 210 19.58 3.52 -1.17
C ALA A 210 19.27 3.39 -2.68
N SER A 211 19.22 2.16 -3.20
CA SER A 211 18.86 1.90 -4.60
C SER A 211 17.42 2.33 -4.93
N ASP A 212 16.48 2.23 -3.96
CA ASP A 212 15.12 2.70 -4.18
C ASP A 212 15.09 4.23 -4.33
N LEU A 213 15.86 4.94 -3.50
CA LEU A 213 16.00 6.39 -3.59
C LEU A 213 16.64 6.82 -4.92
N GLU A 214 17.65 6.10 -5.38
CA GLU A 214 18.28 6.34 -6.68
C GLU A 214 17.30 6.11 -7.84
N ASP A 215 16.48 5.07 -7.77
CA ASP A 215 15.43 4.80 -8.76
C ASP A 215 14.38 5.90 -8.77
N MET A 216 13.90 6.34 -7.60
CA MET A 216 12.98 7.47 -7.48
C MET A 216 13.56 8.80 -7.97
N ALA A 217 14.89 8.95 -7.96
CA ALA A 217 15.56 10.16 -8.39
C ALA A 217 15.72 10.31 -9.91
N ARG A 218 15.60 9.19 -10.66
CA ARG A 218 15.74 9.15 -12.13
C ARG A 218 14.65 9.97 -12.84
#